data_AF-A0A7S3T2W6-F1
#
_entry.id   AF-A0A7S3T2W6-F1
#
_cell.length_a   1.000
_cell.length_b   1.000
_cell.length_c   1.000
_cell.angle_alpha   90.00
_cell.angle_beta   90.00
_cell.angle_gamma   90.00
#
_symmetry.space_group_name_H-M   'P 1'
#
loop_
_entity.id
_entity.type
_entity.pdbx_description
1 polymer ?
#
loop_
_entity_poly.entity_id
_entity_poly.type
_entity_poly.pdbx_seq_one_letter_code
_entity_poly.pdbx_strand_id
1 'polypeptide(L)'
;SIAVGGMMGAVAIFIINRNRHFLGQAVPSRTGAVVRMLQADEMVLSVQDVKSVLVGPQTARFKAEIHFNPKLLSDKYLAAHNNLAEVYKTCKDVECEEDAKSMFERSAVFLLATLSIEVDRLEHIIRTEYPEFKYIDLEVL
;
A
#
# COMPACT_ATOMS: atom_id res chain seq x y z
N SER A 1 -41.51 34.21 5.62
CA SER A 1 -40.32 33.64 4.96
C SER A 1 -39.01 33.76 5.76
N ILE A 2 -38.86 34.74 6.67
CA ILE A 2 -37.65 34.90 7.51
C ILE A 2 -37.42 33.72 8.47
N ALA A 3 -38.49 33.19 9.08
CA ALA A 3 -38.40 32.06 10.01
C ALA A 3 -37.86 30.77 9.35
N VAL A 4 -38.29 30.48 8.12
CA VAL A 4 -37.83 29.32 7.35
C VAL A 4 -36.36 29.48 6.93
N GLY A 5 -35.96 30.70 6.55
CA GLY A 5 -34.56 31.02 6.25
C GLY A 5 -33.63 30.86 7.45
N GLY A 6 -34.07 31.28 8.65
CA GLY A 6 -33.32 31.08 9.90
C GLY A 6 -33.13 29.60 10.25
N MET A 7 -34.17 28.78 10.04
CA MET A 7 -34.09 27.34 10.32
C MET A 7 -33.15 26.61 9.35
N MET A 8 -33.20 26.95 8.06
CA MET A 8 -32.26 26.42 7.06
C MET A 8 -30.81 26.82 7.35
N GLY A 9 -30.58 28.07 7.78
CA GLY A 9 -29.26 28.54 8.20
C GLY A 9 -28.72 27.77 9.42
N ALA A 10 -29.57 27.54 10.42
CA ALA A 10 -29.20 26.77 11.61
C ALA A 10 -28.86 25.31 11.27
N VAL A 11 -29.64 24.65 10.41
CA VAL A 11 -29.36 23.27 9.96
C VAL A 11 -28.06 23.20 9.16
N ALA A 12 -27.80 24.18 8.28
CA ALA A 12 -26.55 24.24 7.52
C ALA A 12 -25.33 24.41 8.44
N ILE A 13 -25.40 25.31 9.42
CA ILE A 13 -24.33 25.51 10.42
C ILE A 13 -24.12 24.25 11.26
N PHE A 14 -25.20 23.56 11.64
CA PHE A 14 -25.15 22.30 12.37
C PHE A 14 -24.42 21.22 11.58
N ILE A 15 -24.76 21.04 10.30
CA ILE A 15 -24.10 20.07 9.40
C ILE A 15 -22.61 20.44 9.20
N ILE A 16 -22.29 21.71 8.99
CA ILE A 16 -20.90 22.17 8.82
C ILE A 16 -20.08 21.91 10.09
N ASN A 17 -20.59 22.26 11.27
CA ASN A 17 -19.89 22.02 12.53
C ASN A 17 -19.74 20.52 12.83
N ARG A 18 -20.76 19.71 12.51
CA ARG A 18 -20.70 18.24 12.65
C ARG A 18 -19.65 17.64 11.72
N ASN A 19 -19.62 18.06 10.45
CA ASN A 19 -18.67 17.59 9.45
C ASN A 19 -17.24 18.08 9.74
N ARG A 20 -17.06 19.26 10.34
CA ARG A 20 -15.73 19.78 10.72
C ARG A 20 -15.03 18.90 11.76
N HIS A 21 -15.76 18.13 12.56
CA HIS A 21 -15.16 17.19 13.50
C HIS A 21 -14.67 15.90 12.82
N PHE A 22 -15.24 15.55 11.65
CA PHE A 22 -14.84 14.39 10.84
C PHE A 22 -13.79 14.72 9.77
N LEU A 23 -13.66 16.00 9.40
CA LEU A 23 -12.61 16.49 8.51
C LEU A 23 -11.25 16.50 9.24
N GLY A 24 -10.47 15.43 9.09
CA GLY A 24 -9.06 15.40 9.45
C GLY A 24 -8.71 14.82 10.83
N GLN A 25 -9.65 14.18 11.54
CA GLN A 25 -9.24 13.30 12.62
C GLN A 25 -8.56 12.06 12.03
N ALA A 26 -7.24 11.98 12.21
CA ALA A 26 -6.51 10.72 12.13
C ALA A 26 -7.25 9.71 13.01
N VAL A 27 -7.46 8.47 12.54
CA VAL A 27 -8.05 7.41 13.38
C VAL A 27 -6.92 6.90 14.28
N PRO A 28 -6.70 7.44 15.49
CA PRO A 28 -5.41 7.26 16.16
C PRO A 28 -5.29 5.86 16.76
N SER A 29 -6.42 5.24 17.10
CA SER A 29 -6.42 3.99 17.88
C SER A 29 -6.03 2.76 17.09
N ARG A 30 -6.24 2.73 15.76
CA ARG A 30 -6.03 1.52 14.95
C ARG A 30 -4.97 1.65 13.86
N THR A 31 -4.71 2.86 13.37
CA THR A 31 -3.63 3.11 12.40
C THR A 31 -2.27 2.65 12.94
N GLY A 32 -1.98 2.90 14.22
CA GLY A 32 -0.75 2.42 14.86
C GLY A 32 -0.66 0.89 14.95
N ALA A 33 -1.77 0.17 14.99
CA ALA A 33 -1.79 -1.29 15.01
C ALA A 33 -1.51 -1.86 13.60
N VAL A 34 -2.08 -1.25 12.55
CA VAL A 34 -1.78 -1.57 11.15
C VAL A 34 -0.29 -1.37 10.87
N VAL A 35 0.28 -0.24 11.29
CA VAL A 35 1.72 0.05 11.09
C VAL A 35 2.60 -1.00 11.77
N ARG A 36 2.30 -1.38 13.02
CA ARG A 36 3.07 -2.43 13.72
C ARG A 36 2.95 -3.79 13.03
N MET A 37 1.77 -4.12 12.51
CA MET A 37 1.56 -5.35 11.76
C MET A 37 2.40 -5.35 10.47
N LEU A 38 2.40 -4.25 9.73
CA LEU A 38 3.24 -4.11 8.53
C LEU A 38 4.73 -4.18 8.86
N GLN A 39 5.18 -3.53 9.94
CA GLN A 39 6.57 -3.58 10.39
C GLN A 39 7.00 -4.95 10.94
N ALA A 40 6.05 -5.83 11.27
CA ALA A 40 6.36 -7.19 11.71
C ALA A 40 6.60 -8.14 10.52
N ASP A 41 6.26 -7.74 9.30
CA ASP A 41 6.50 -8.52 8.10
C ASP A 41 7.96 -8.40 7.65
N GLU A 42 8.66 -9.54 7.47
CA GLU A 42 10.08 -9.56 7.08
C GLU A 42 10.35 -8.85 5.74
N MET A 43 9.35 -8.79 4.86
CA MET A 43 9.46 -8.13 3.56
C MET A 43 9.51 -6.60 3.68
N VAL A 44 9.03 -6.03 4.80
CA VAL A 44 8.93 -4.59 5.03
C VAL A 44 10.11 -4.10 5.87
N LEU A 45 10.93 -3.21 5.30
CA LEU A 45 12.03 -2.55 6.03
C LEU A 45 11.52 -1.39 6.87
N SER A 46 10.66 -0.56 6.31
CA SER A 46 10.08 0.59 7.02
C SER A 46 8.76 1.02 6.39
N VAL A 47 7.94 1.70 7.20
CA VAL A 47 6.65 2.27 6.80
C VAL A 47 6.72 3.77 7.04
N GLN A 48 6.48 4.56 6.01
CA GLN A 48 6.57 6.02 6.01
C GLN A 48 5.27 6.66 5.48
N ASP A 49 5.18 7.98 5.60
CA ASP A 49 4.02 8.82 5.20
C ASP A 49 2.62 8.25 5.55
N VAL A 50 2.48 7.68 6.75
CA VAL A 50 1.23 7.03 7.16
C VAL A 50 0.14 8.06 7.39
N LYS A 51 -0.93 7.95 6.61
CA LYS A 51 -2.13 8.79 6.69
C LYS A 51 -3.37 7.92 6.81
N SER A 52 -4.24 8.27 7.74
CA SER A 52 -5.55 7.61 7.90
C SER A 52 -6.64 8.65 8.05
N VAL A 53 -7.73 8.51 7.30
CA VAL A 53 -8.85 9.47 7.30
C VAL A 53 -10.17 8.72 7.32
N LEU A 54 -11.11 9.14 8.17
CA LEU A 54 -12.48 8.65 8.13
C LEU A 54 -13.18 9.15 6.86
N VAL A 55 -13.69 8.21 6.06
CA VAL A 55 -14.47 8.48 4.84
C VAL A 55 -15.98 8.41 5.14
N GLY A 56 -16.37 7.71 6.19
CA GLY A 56 -17.76 7.57 6.62
C GLY A 56 -17.89 7.13 8.08
N PRO A 57 -19.11 6.79 8.54
CA PRO A 57 -19.37 6.49 9.96
C PRO A 57 -18.56 5.32 10.53
N GLN A 58 -18.17 4.37 9.68
CA GLN A 58 -17.38 3.17 10.03
C GLN A 58 -16.37 2.80 8.93
N THR A 59 -16.05 3.73 8.03
CA THR A 59 -15.13 3.48 6.92
C THR A 59 -13.98 4.45 6.98
N ALA A 60 -12.77 3.93 6.85
CA ALA A 60 -11.54 4.69 6.82
C ALA A 60 -10.78 4.42 5.52
N ARG A 61 -9.97 5.40 5.12
CA ARG A 61 -8.92 5.26 4.12
C ARG A 61 -7.58 5.20 4.83
N PHE A 62 -6.73 4.25 4.44
CA PHE A 62 -5.35 4.11 4.90
C PHE A 62 -4.43 4.32 3.70
N LYS A 63 -3.43 5.18 3.86
CA LYS A 63 -2.35 5.39 2.90
C LYS A 63 -1.02 5.30 3.61
N ALA A 64 -0.05 4.62 3.01
CA ALA A 64 1.32 4.54 3.52
C ALA A 64 2.31 4.28 2.39
N GLU A 65 3.53 4.75 2.60
CA GLU A 65 4.69 4.41 1.78
C GLU A 65 5.44 3.24 2.43
N ILE A 66 5.76 2.20 1.66
CA ILE A 66 6.38 0.97 2.13
C ILE A 66 7.74 0.81 1.47
N HIS A 67 8.76 0.64 2.31
CA HIS A 67 10.10 0.29 1.86
C HIS A 67 10.25 -1.22 1.91
N PHE A 68 10.44 -1.85 0.77
CA PHE A 68 10.60 -3.29 0.65
C PHE A 68 12.07 -3.72 0.82
N ASN A 69 12.29 -4.93 1.32
CA ASN A 69 13.62 -5.52 1.41
C ASN A 69 14.06 -6.05 0.04
N PRO A 70 15.04 -5.41 -0.64
CA PRO A 70 15.42 -5.78 -2.00
C PRO A 70 16.06 -7.17 -2.08
N LYS A 71 16.72 -7.61 -0.99
CA LYS A 71 17.35 -8.94 -0.93
C LYS A 71 16.29 -10.03 -0.87
N LEU A 72 15.33 -9.91 0.04
CA LEU A 72 14.23 -10.88 0.16
C LEU A 72 13.34 -10.90 -1.08
N LEU A 73 13.13 -9.74 -1.72
CA LEU A 73 12.41 -9.66 -2.99
C LEU A 73 13.13 -10.46 -4.09
N SER A 74 14.45 -10.30 -4.18
CA SER A 74 15.30 -11.03 -5.12
C SER A 74 15.32 -12.53 -4.82
N ASP A 75 15.42 -12.91 -3.54
CA ASP A 75 15.39 -14.31 -3.10
C ASP A 75 14.03 -14.95 -3.43
N LYS A 76 12.90 -14.26 -3.22
CA LYS A 76 11.57 -14.73 -3.64
C LYS A 76 11.46 -14.89 -5.15
N TYR A 77 11.98 -13.95 -5.92
CA TYR A 77 11.99 -14.04 -7.39
C TYR A 77 12.81 -15.24 -7.88
N LEU A 78 13.99 -15.47 -7.31
CA LEU A 78 14.87 -16.58 -7.70
C LEU A 78 14.34 -17.95 -7.24
N ALA A 79 13.62 -18.00 -6.12
CA ALA A 79 12.95 -19.19 -5.62
C ALA A 79 11.67 -19.52 -6.42
N ALA A 80 10.99 -18.51 -6.95
CA ALA A 80 9.82 -18.72 -7.80
C ALA A 80 10.19 -19.52 -9.05
N HIS A 81 9.46 -20.62 -9.30
CA HIS A 81 9.62 -21.47 -10.48
C HIS A 81 11.05 -22.02 -10.74
N ASN A 82 11.93 -22.11 -9.71
CA ASN A 82 13.35 -22.45 -9.88
C ASN A 82 14.11 -21.52 -10.84
N ASN A 83 13.72 -20.24 -10.89
CA ASN A 83 14.31 -19.25 -11.78
C ASN A 83 15.82 -19.10 -11.62
N LEU A 84 16.41 -19.43 -10.46
CA LEU A 84 17.87 -19.37 -10.30
C LEU A 84 18.63 -20.19 -11.36
N ALA A 85 18.13 -21.39 -11.70
CA ALA A 85 18.76 -22.23 -12.72
C ALA A 85 18.58 -21.64 -14.13
N GLU A 86 17.41 -21.05 -14.40
CA GLU A 86 17.13 -20.38 -15.66
C GLU A 86 18.01 -19.13 -15.83
N VAL A 87 18.05 -18.26 -14.81
CA VAL A 87 18.90 -17.07 -14.77
C VAL A 87 20.37 -17.47 -14.95
N TYR A 88 20.84 -18.49 -14.23
CA TYR A 88 22.21 -18.98 -14.37
C TYR A 88 22.52 -19.48 -15.79
N LYS A 89 21.56 -20.16 -16.43
CA LYS A 89 21.69 -20.59 -17.83
C LYS A 89 21.72 -19.38 -18.77
N THR A 90 20.77 -18.46 -18.63
CA THR A 90 20.71 -17.24 -19.45
C THR A 90 22.00 -16.43 -19.30
N CYS A 91 22.56 -16.31 -18.10
CA CYS A 91 23.85 -15.64 -17.89
C CYS A 91 25.02 -16.31 -18.64
N LYS A 92 24.99 -17.63 -18.85
CA LYS A 92 26.00 -18.35 -19.63
C LYS A 92 25.83 -18.18 -21.13
N ASP A 93 24.58 -18.01 -21.57
CA ASP A 93 24.20 -17.92 -22.97
C ASP A 93 24.29 -16.46 -23.51
N VAL A 94 24.72 -15.49 -22.69
CA VAL A 94 24.95 -14.09 -23.12
C VAL A 94 26.25 -14.00 -23.90
N GLU A 95 26.14 -13.70 -25.20
CA GLU A 95 27.31 -13.57 -26.10
C GLU A 95 27.54 -12.12 -26.54
N CYS A 96 26.50 -11.29 -26.57
CA CYS A 96 26.56 -9.87 -26.98
C CYS A 96 25.87 -8.91 -26.00
N GLU A 97 26.06 -7.60 -26.20
CA GLU A 97 25.45 -6.55 -25.37
C GLU A 97 23.91 -6.58 -25.46
N GLU A 98 23.36 -6.93 -26.62
CA GLU A 98 21.92 -7.08 -26.82
C GLU A 98 21.32 -8.20 -25.97
N ASP A 99 22.02 -9.33 -25.83
CA ASP A 99 21.57 -10.45 -24.98
C ASP A 99 21.56 -10.06 -23.51
N ALA A 100 22.61 -9.35 -23.07
CA ALA A 100 22.71 -8.84 -21.71
C ALA A 100 21.56 -7.87 -21.40
N LYS A 101 21.24 -6.98 -22.34
CA LYS A 101 20.12 -6.04 -22.22
C LYS A 101 18.78 -6.78 -22.11
N SER A 102 18.53 -7.75 -22.99
CA SER A 102 17.31 -8.56 -22.98
C SER A 102 17.13 -9.34 -21.67
N MET A 103 18.21 -9.93 -21.15
CA MET A 103 18.20 -10.61 -19.85
C MET A 103 17.84 -9.66 -18.70
N PHE A 104 18.41 -8.45 -18.70
CA PHE A 104 18.13 -7.44 -17.68
C PHE A 104 16.68 -6.95 -17.74
N GLU A 105 16.16 -6.64 -18.94
CA GLU A 105 14.77 -6.23 -19.14
C GLU A 105 13.78 -7.29 -18.65
N ARG A 106 14.04 -8.57 -18.98
CA ARG A 106 13.23 -9.69 -18.50
C ARG A 106 13.24 -9.79 -16.97
N SER A 107 14.41 -9.68 -16.36
CA SER A 107 14.57 -9.73 -14.90
C SER A 107 13.84 -8.57 -14.22
N ALA A 108 13.91 -7.36 -14.78
CA ALA A 108 13.22 -6.17 -14.27
C ALA A 108 11.70 -6.34 -14.27
N VAL A 109 11.12 -6.88 -15.35
CA VAL A 109 9.67 -7.15 -15.43
C VAL A 109 9.22 -8.11 -14.32
N PHE A 110 9.98 -9.18 -14.08
CA PHE A 110 9.62 -10.13 -13.03
C PHE A 110 9.80 -9.59 -11.61
N LEU A 111 10.86 -8.82 -11.36
CA LEU A 111 11.06 -8.17 -10.06
C LEU A 111 9.93 -7.20 -9.76
N LEU A 112 9.51 -6.39 -10.74
CA LEU A 112 8.35 -5.51 -10.60
C LEU A 112 7.06 -6.30 -10.38
N ALA A 113 6.84 -7.41 -11.10
CA ALA A 113 5.67 -8.26 -10.88
C ALA A 113 5.66 -8.87 -9.47
N THR A 114 6.82 -9.32 -8.98
CA THR A 114 6.97 -9.86 -7.63
C THR A 114 6.66 -8.80 -6.57
N LEU A 115 7.14 -7.57 -6.79
CA LEU A 115 6.83 -6.44 -5.93
C LEU A 115 5.32 -6.14 -5.89
N SER A 116 4.65 -6.11 -7.04
CA SER A 116 3.19 -5.91 -7.11
C SER A 116 2.43 -6.97 -6.32
N ILE A 117 2.83 -8.24 -6.45
CA ILE A 117 2.22 -9.35 -5.68
C ILE A 117 2.41 -9.15 -4.17
N GLU A 118 3.57 -8.67 -3.73
CA GLU A 118 3.81 -8.40 -2.31
C GLU A 118 2.99 -7.21 -1.80
N VAL A 119 2.82 -6.15 -2.60
CA VAL A 119 1.91 -5.05 -2.27
C VAL A 119 0.48 -5.57 -2.10
N ASP A 120 -0.02 -6.33 -3.07
CA ASP A 120 -1.37 -6.93 -3.02
C ASP A 120 -1.54 -7.83 -1.79
N ARG A 121 -0.51 -8.61 -1.43
CA ARG A 121 -0.50 -9.46 -0.24
C ARG A 121 -0.66 -8.63 1.03
N LEU A 122 0.11 -7.55 1.17
CA LEU A 122 0.03 -6.66 2.33
C LEU A 122 -1.33 -5.97 2.40
N GLU A 123 -1.86 -5.48 1.28
CA GLU A 123 -3.21 -4.91 1.22
C GLU A 123 -4.29 -5.91 1.65
N HIS A 124 -4.17 -7.17 1.21
CA HIS A 124 -5.11 -8.23 1.56
C HIS A 124 -5.09 -8.53 3.05
N ILE A 125 -3.90 -8.56 3.67
CA ILE A 125 -3.74 -8.76 5.12
C ILE A 125 -4.40 -7.60 5.88
N ILE A 126 -4.12 -6.35 5.50
CA ILE A 126 -4.76 -5.18 6.14
C ILE A 126 -6.28 -5.27 6.03
N ARG A 127 -6.81 -5.61 4.84
CA ARG A 127 -8.25 -5.69 4.58
C ARG A 127 -8.95 -6.78 5.38
N THR A 128 -8.25 -7.87 5.66
CA THR A 128 -8.77 -9.02 6.40
C THR A 128 -8.77 -8.75 7.90
N GLU A 129 -7.66 -8.22 8.44
CA GLU A 129 -7.51 -7.93 9.87
C GLU A 129 -8.25 -6.65 10.30
N TYR A 130 -8.36 -5.67 9.42
CA TYR A 130 -8.93 -4.35 9.68
C TYR A 130 -9.96 -3.94 8.60
N PRO A 131 -11.14 -4.58 8.57
CA PRO A 131 -12.17 -4.36 7.54
C PRO A 131 -12.74 -2.94 7.51
N GLU A 132 -12.48 -2.11 8.54
CA GLU A 132 -12.79 -0.67 8.54
C GLU A 132 -12.02 0.11 7.45
N PHE A 133 -10.83 -0.34 7.07
CA PHE A 133 -10.03 0.26 6.00
C PHE A 133 -10.49 -0.24 4.63
N LYS A 134 -11.60 0.32 4.14
CA LYS A 134 -12.15 -0.03 2.82
C LYS A 134 -11.31 0.48 1.66
N TYR A 135 -10.54 1.54 1.87
CA TYR A 135 -9.66 2.11 0.86
C TYR A 135 -8.24 2.05 1.40
N ILE A 136 -7.41 1.20 0.80
CA ILE A 136 -6.01 1.00 1.16
C ILE A 136 -5.20 1.44 -0.06
N ASP A 137 -4.17 2.25 0.17
CA ASP A 137 -3.25 2.75 -0.84
C ASP A 137 -1.82 2.56 -0.31
N LEU A 138 -1.15 1.50 -0.76
CA LEU A 138 0.23 1.23 -0.41
C LEU A 138 1.13 1.62 -1.58
N GLU A 139 1.96 2.64 -1.37
CA GLU A 139 2.92 3.10 -2.37
C GLU A 139 4.31 2.53 -2.05
N VAL A 140 5.06 2.17 -3.09
CA VAL A 140 6.44 1.70 -2.95
C VAL A 140 7.37 2.92 -3.00
N LEU A 141 8.34 2.98 -2.09
CA LEU A 141 9.39 4.01 -2.10
C LEU A 141 10.66 3.56 -2.85
#